data_AF-A0AAV7X461-F1
#
_entry.id   AF-A0AAV7X461-F1
#
_cell.length_a   1.000
_cell.length_b   1.000
_cell.length_c   1.000
_cell.angle_alpha   90.00
_cell.angle_beta   90.00
_cell.angle_gamma   90.00
#
_symmetry.space_group_name_H-M   'P 1'
#
loop_
_entity.id
_entity.type
_entity.pdbx_description
1 polymer ?
#
loop_
_entity_poly.entity_id
_entity_poly.type
_entity_poly.pdbx_seq_one_letter_code
_entity_poly.pdbx_strand_id
1 'polypeptide(L)'
;MTYLVDRMAGDFRPYLQTVLPPIIDRLGDSKDMVRNKAQLLLMKILERDVVTAQQLFDKLTPAFAHKNGRIREEVLTTLVTTINEHGVQSLLVSRLIPSIVKSLSDPMSTVRDAAFNTLVEIYRHVGERLRQDLNKKHPVPPSKLPALMSRFDEIREEGGLLPSALSGDGE
;
A
#
# COMPACT_ATOMS: atom_id res chain seq x y z
N MET A 1 14.65 11.50 -13.85
CA MET A 1 14.69 11.36 -12.37
C MET A 1 15.09 9.98 -11.90
N THR A 2 14.55 8.88 -12.46
CA THR A 2 14.98 7.51 -12.06
C THR A 2 16.50 7.32 -12.15
N TYR A 3 17.13 7.74 -13.25
CA TYR A 3 18.59 7.71 -13.40
C TYR A 3 19.36 8.53 -12.35
N LEU A 4 18.80 9.64 -11.87
CA LEU A 4 19.43 10.46 -10.82
C LEU A 4 19.33 9.75 -9.47
N VAL A 5 18.17 9.16 -9.15
CA VAL A 5 18.01 8.33 -7.95
C VAL A 5 18.96 7.14 -7.98
N ASP A 6 19.07 6.44 -9.12
CA ASP A 6 20.01 5.33 -9.30
C ASP A 6 21.48 5.75 -9.10
N ARG A 7 21.85 6.95 -9.55
CA ARG A 7 23.24 7.41 -9.50
C ARG A 7 23.63 8.06 -8.17
N MET A 8 22.70 8.77 -7.54
CA MET A 8 22.93 9.53 -6.30
C MET A 8 22.63 8.70 -5.05
N ALA A 9 21.73 7.72 -5.12
CA ALA A 9 21.28 6.92 -3.98
C ALA A 9 20.96 7.80 -2.76
N GLY A 10 21.63 7.59 -1.62
CA GLY A 10 21.45 8.39 -0.40
C GLY A 10 21.59 9.90 -0.60
N ASP A 11 22.43 10.35 -1.55
CA ASP A 11 22.62 11.78 -1.86
C ASP A 11 21.39 12.41 -2.52
N PHE A 12 20.41 11.61 -2.95
CA PHE A 12 19.14 12.11 -3.46
C PHE A 12 18.21 12.61 -2.34
N ARG A 13 18.44 12.19 -1.08
CA ARG A 13 17.54 12.46 0.05
C ARG A 13 17.21 13.94 0.29
N PRO A 14 18.13 14.91 0.14
CA PRO A 14 17.81 16.34 0.31
C PRO A 14 16.74 16.85 -0.66
N TYR A 15 16.63 16.26 -1.85
CA TYR A 15 15.71 16.70 -2.90
C TYR A 15 14.29 16.13 -2.73
N LEU A 16 14.10 15.12 -1.86
CA LEU A 16 12.82 14.43 -1.71
C LEU A 16 11.66 15.35 -1.36
N GLN A 17 11.88 16.36 -0.51
CA GLN A 17 10.81 17.29 -0.15
C GLN A 17 10.30 18.09 -1.35
N THR A 18 11.18 18.41 -2.30
CA THR A 18 10.85 19.14 -3.52
C THR A 18 10.22 18.21 -4.57
N VAL A 19 10.74 16.99 -4.72
CA VAL A 19 10.31 16.11 -5.81
C VAL A 19 9.09 15.25 -5.47
N LEU A 20 8.84 14.96 -4.20
CA LEU A 20 7.77 14.02 -3.83
C LEU A 20 6.36 14.55 -4.13
N PRO A 21 6.00 15.82 -3.83
CA PRO A 21 4.67 16.34 -4.18
C PRO A 21 4.31 16.23 -5.67
N PRO A 22 5.15 16.66 -6.64
CA PRO A 22 4.81 16.50 -8.05
C PRO A 22 4.78 15.04 -8.51
N ILE A 23 5.53 14.13 -7.86
CA ILE A 23 5.43 12.68 -8.13
C ILE A 23 4.06 12.16 -7.71
N ILE A 24 3.57 12.54 -6.52
CA ILE A 24 2.23 12.17 -6.05
C ILE A 24 1.16 12.70 -7.01
N ASP A 25 1.29 13.94 -7.49
CA ASP A 25 0.36 14.50 -8.49
C ASP A 25 0.37 13.69 -9.80
N ARG A 26 1.53 13.18 -10.22
CA ARG A 26 1.67 12.34 -11.42
C ARG A 26 1.09 10.93 -11.26
N LEU A 27 0.87 10.45 -10.04
CA LEU A 27 0.03 9.25 -9.83
C LEU A 27 -1.43 9.50 -10.23
N GLY A 28 -1.86 10.75 -10.36
CA GLY A 28 -3.22 11.10 -10.79
C GLY A 28 -3.39 11.32 -12.27
N ASP A 29 -2.34 11.09 -13.08
CA ASP A 29 -2.32 11.46 -14.50
C ASP A 29 -3.26 10.59 -15.34
N SER A 30 -3.88 11.20 -16.35
CA SER A 30 -4.80 10.50 -17.25
C SER A 30 -4.11 9.44 -18.10
N LYS A 31 -2.79 9.55 -18.30
CA LYS A 31 -2.00 8.61 -19.08
C LYS A 31 -1.36 7.55 -18.20
N ASP A 32 -1.68 6.29 -18.46
CA ASP A 32 -1.12 5.13 -17.74
C ASP A 32 0.40 5.13 -17.71
N MET A 33 1.03 5.47 -18.84
CA MET A 33 2.50 5.54 -18.93
C MET A 33 3.09 6.55 -17.93
N VAL A 34 2.43 7.68 -17.68
CA VAL A 34 2.93 8.69 -16.73
C VAL A 34 2.81 8.17 -15.30
N ARG A 35 1.68 7.56 -14.96
CA ARG A 35 1.46 6.96 -13.63
C ARG A 35 2.47 5.85 -13.36
N ASN A 36 2.67 4.93 -14.31
CA ASN A 36 3.65 3.85 -14.21
C ASN A 36 5.07 4.40 -13.98
N LYS A 37 5.45 5.51 -14.60
CA LYS A 37 6.75 6.16 -14.36
C LYS A 37 6.83 6.86 -13.01
N ALA A 38 5.74 7.42 -12.51
CA ALA A 38 5.68 7.98 -11.15
C ALA A 38 5.83 6.88 -10.09
N GLN A 39 5.10 5.77 -10.24
CA GLN A 39 5.21 4.62 -9.35
C GLN A 39 6.62 3.99 -9.40
N LEU A 40 7.18 3.81 -10.59
CA LEU A 40 8.57 3.33 -10.76
C LEU A 40 9.58 4.23 -10.03
N LEU A 41 9.38 5.56 -10.05
CA LEU A 41 10.26 6.48 -9.34
C LEU A 41 10.14 6.32 -7.82
N LEU A 42 8.93 6.08 -7.29
CA LEU A 42 8.74 5.77 -5.87
C LEU A 42 9.43 4.47 -5.47
N MET A 43 9.32 3.41 -6.29
CA MET A 43 10.01 2.15 -6.03
C MET A 43 11.53 2.32 -6.09
N LYS A 44 12.05 3.08 -7.07
CA LYS A 44 13.49 3.39 -7.16
C LYS A 44 14.04 4.14 -5.94
N ILE A 45 13.23 5.00 -5.32
CA ILE A 45 13.60 5.70 -4.08
C ILE A 45 13.79 4.70 -2.93
N LEU A 46 13.01 3.62 -2.90
CA LEU A 46 13.15 2.55 -1.91
C LEU A 46 14.31 1.60 -2.26
N GLU A 47 14.40 1.16 -3.52
CA GLU A 47 15.47 0.26 -4.02
C GLU A 47 16.88 0.83 -3.80
N ARG A 48 17.03 2.16 -3.80
CA ARG A 48 18.30 2.86 -3.59
C ARG A 48 18.52 3.35 -2.17
N ASP A 49 17.73 2.85 -1.22
CA ASP A 49 17.81 3.19 0.20
C ASP A 49 17.83 4.69 0.48
N VAL A 50 17.18 5.50 -0.38
CA VAL A 50 17.12 6.95 -0.19
C VAL A 50 16.32 7.27 1.07
N VAL A 51 15.24 6.51 1.28
CA VAL A 51 14.45 6.46 2.50
C VAL A 51 13.93 5.05 2.71
N THR A 52 13.61 4.71 3.95
CA THR A 52 12.91 3.45 4.27
C THR A 52 11.48 3.46 3.73
N ALA A 53 10.90 2.27 3.52
CA ALA A 53 9.48 2.13 3.16
C ALA A 53 8.57 2.89 4.15
N GLN A 54 8.84 2.77 5.45
CA GLN A 54 8.10 3.50 6.48
C GLN A 54 8.16 5.02 6.29
N GLN A 55 9.34 5.59 6.07
CA GLN A 55 9.50 7.03 5.86
C GLN A 55 8.82 7.52 4.58
N LEU A 56 8.77 6.69 3.53
CA LEU A 56 8.02 7.01 2.32
C LEU A 56 6.51 7.03 2.61
N PHE A 57 5.98 6.01 3.28
CA PHE A 57 4.55 5.92 3.58
C PHE A 57 4.07 6.95 4.61
N ASP A 58 4.93 7.38 5.53
CA ASP A 58 4.64 8.52 6.41
C ASP A 58 4.35 9.79 5.58
N LYS A 59 5.02 9.95 4.42
CA LYS A 59 4.80 11.07 3.49
C LYS A 59 3.64 10.83 2.52
N LEU A 60 3.36 9.57 2.15
CA LEU A 60 2.26 9.21 1.26
C LEU A 60 0.90 9.08 1.96
N THR A 61 0.87 9.02 3.30
CA THR A 61 -0.37 8.88 4.08
C THR A 61 -1.48 9.88 3.68
N PRO A 62 -1.20 11.17 3.42
CA PRO A 62 -2.24 12.10 2.95
C PRO A 62 -2.85 11.72 1.59
N ALA A 63 -2.14 10.97 0.75
CA ALA A 63 -2.59 10.60 -0.60
C ALA A 63 -3.81 9.65 -0.58
N PHE A 64 -4.00 8.87 0.49
CA PHE A 64 -5.19 8.02 0.67
C PHE A 64 -6.49 8.81 0.75
N ALA A 65 -6.43 10.10 1.12
CA ALA A 65 -7.58 11.01 1.20
C ALA A 65 -7.52 12.13 0.14
N HIS A 66 -6.71 11.99 -0.90
CA HIS A 66 -6.53 13.02 -1.91
C HIS A 66 -7.82 13.29 -2.72
N LYS A 67 -8.03 14.54 -3.15
CA LYS A 67 -9.24 14.93 -3.91
C LYS A 67 -9.40 14.17 -5.24
N ASN A 68 -8.29 13.93 -5.93
CA ASN A 68 -8.26 13.11 -7.14
C ASN A 68 -8.19 11.64 -6.73
N GLY A 69 -9.24 10.87 -7.00
CA GLY A 69 -9.25 9.47 -6.55
C GLY A 69 -8.42 8.52 -7.41
N ARG A 70 -7.91 8.94 -8.57
CA ARG A 70 -6.86 8.18 -9.25
C ARG A 70 -5.58 8.10 -8.41
N ILE A 71 -5.25 9.18 -7.68
CA ILE A 71 -4.15 9.18 -6.71
C ILE A 71 -4.47 8.25 -5.53
N ARG A 72 -5.73 8.26 -5.06
CA ARG A 72 -6.18 7.35 -3.98
C ARG A 72 -6.09 5.88 -4.39
N GLU A 73 -6.39 5.56 -5.64
CA GLU A 73 -6.21 4.22 -6.23
C GLU A 73 -4.74 3.84 -6.31
N GLU A 74 -3.91 4.68 -6.93
CA GLU A 74 -2.50 4.37 -7.16
C GLU A 74 -1.66 4.28 -5.88
N VAL A 75 -2.01 5.02 -4.81
CA VAL A 75 -1.30 4.86 -3.52
C VAL A 75 -1.58 3.49 -2.88
N LEU A 76 -2.77 2.92 -3.08
CA LEU A 76 -3.10 1.56 -2.65
C LEU A 76 -2.29 0.52 -3.44
N THR A 77 -2.23 0.67 -4.76
CA THR A 77 -1.39 -0.16 -5.64
C THR A 77 0.09 -0.07 -5.27
N THR A 78 0.57 1.13 -4.95
CA THR A 78 1.94 1.39 -4.50
C THR A 78 2.22 0.70 -3.16
N LEU A 79 1.26 0.67 -2.23
CA LEU A 79 1.39 -0.06 -0.96
C LEU A 79 1.53 -1.56 -1.19
N VAL A 80 0.68 -2.15 -2.02
CA VAL A 80 0.77 -3.59 -2.40
C VAL A 80 2.14 -3.90 -2.99
N THR A 81 2.59 -3.10 -3.95
CA THR A 81 3.92 -3.28 -4.59
C THR A 81 5.04 -3.20 -3.56
N THR A 82 4.98 -2.21 -2.66
CA THR A 82 6.00 -2.03 -1.61
C THR A 82 6.05 -3.23 -0.66
N ILE A 83 4.90 -3.74 -0.22
CA ILE A 83 4.84 -4.89 0.69
C ILE A 83 5.39 -6.15 -0.01
N ASN A 84 5.10 -6.32 -1.29
CA ASN A 84 5.57 -7.49 -2.05
C ASN A 84 7.06 -7.45 -2.35
N GLU A 85 7.64 -6.27 -2.59
CA GLU A 85 9.08 -6.12 -2.86
C GLU A 85 9.94 -6.04 -1.60
N HIS A 86 9.46 -5.38 -0.53
CA HIS A 86 10.25 -5.10 0.67
C HIS A 86 9.80 -5.88 1.92
N GLY A 87 8.71 -6.65 1.81
CA GLY A 87 8.11 -7.40 2.92
C GLY A 87 7.25 -6.53 3.82
N VAL A 88 6.24 -7.14 4.43
CA VAL A 88 5.28 -6.45 5.32
C VAL A 88 5.94 -5.82 6.56
N GLN A 89 7.03 -6.41 7.05
CA GLN A 89 7.80 -5.93 8.19
C GLN A 89 8.52 -4.60 7.94
N SER A 90 8.65 -4.18 6.68
CA SER A 90 9.21 -2.87 6.32
C SER A 90 8.27 -1.70 6.66
N LEU A 91 7.00 -2.01 6.99
CA LEU A 91 5.93 -1.05 7.27
C LEU A 91 5.16 -1.41 8.55
N LEU A 92 4.83 -0.39 9.34
CA LEU A 92 3.80 -0.48 10.37
C LEU A 92 2.42 -0.40 9.73
N VAL A 93 2.04 -1.49 9.03
CA VAL A 93 0.81 -1.58 8.23
C VAL A 93 -0.44 -1.33 9.07
N SER A 94 -0.43 -1.66 10.36
CA SER A 94 -1.51 -1.35 11.31
C SER A 94 -1.91 0.12 11.33
N ARG A 95 -0.96 1.05 11.12
CA ARG A 95 -1.24 2.50 11.02
C ARG A 95 -1.94 2.91 9.73
N LEU A 96 -1.83 2.08 8.68
CA LEU A 96 -2.44 2.32 7.37
C LEU A 96 -3.82 1.67 7.22
N ILE A 97 -4.11 0.62 7.99
CA ILE A 97 -5.40 -0.09 7.96
C ILE A 97 -6.63 0.85 8.05
N PRO A 98 -6.71 1.85 8.95
CA PRO A 98 -7.85 2.75 9.00
C PRO A 98 -8.11 3.47 7.67
N SER A 99 -7.05 3.92 6.99
CA SER A 99 -7.14 4.60 5.69
C SER A 99 -7.63 3.65 4.60
N ILE A 100 -7.13 2.41 4.59
CA ILE A 100 -7.51 1.39 3.61
C ILE A 100 -8.98 0.97 3.81
N VAL A 101 -9.40 0.75 5.06
CA VAL A 101 -10.79 0.41 5.39
C VAL A 101 -11.74 1.54 4.99
N LYS A 102 -11.34 2.80 5.20
CA LYS A 102 -12.12 3.97 4.74
C LYS A 102 -12.27 3.96 3.21
N SER A 103 -11.24 3.59 2.47
CA SER A 103 -11.26 3.50 1.00
C SER A 103 -12.21 2.41 0.45
N LEU A 104 -12.66 1.45 1.26
CA LEU A 104 -13.69 0.48 0.85
C LEU A 104 -15.06 1.13 0.57
N SER A 105 -15.28 2.33 1.09
CA SER A 105 -16.49 3.14 0.89
C SER A 105 -16.25 4.34 -0.03
N ASP A 106 -15.14 4.34 -0.79
CA ASP A 106 -14.82 5.43 -1.71
C ASP A 106 -15.90 5.62 -2.78
N PRO A 107 -16.20 6.86 -3.23
CA PRO A 107 -17.15 7.10 -4.31
C PRO A 107 -16.81 6.36 -5.61
N MET A 108 -15.52 6.22 -5.95
CA MET A 108 -15.09 5.51 -7.16
C MET A 108 -14.92 4.02 -6.92
N SER A 109 -15.49 3.20 -7.82
CA SER A 109 -15.38 1.74 -7.77
C SER A 109 -13.93 1.28 -7.80
N THR A 110 -13.10 1.87 -8.66
CA THR A 110 -11.69 1.46 -8.79
C THR A 110 -10.92 1.62 -7.49
N VAL A 111 -11.19 2.67 -6.70
CA VAL A 111 -10.57 2.88 -5.39
C VAL A 111 -11.07 1.83 -4.38
N ARG A 112 -12.38 1.51 -4.40
CA ARG A 112 -12.94 0.46 -3.54
C ARG A 112 -12.34 -0.91 -3.86
N ASP A 113 -12.18 -1.23 -5.14
CA ASP A 113 -11.62 -2.49 -5.60
C ASP A 113 -10.12 -2.58 -5.26
N ALA A 114 -9.36 -1.49 -5.44
CA ALA A 114 -7.97 -1.40 -5.01
C ALA A 114 -7.82 -1.56 -3.49
N ALA A 115 -8.72 -0.97 -2.70
CA ALA A 115 -8.69 -1.08 -1.24
C ALA A 115 -9.00 -2.51 -0.77
N PHE A 116 -9.98 -3.15 -1.42
CA PHE A 116 -10.30 -4.56 -1.16
C PHE A 116 -9.09 -5.45 -1.46
N ASN A 117 -8.50 -5.31 -2.65
CA ASN A 117 -7.32 -6.08 -3.04
C ASN A 117 -6.11 -5.81 -2.13
N THR A 118 -5.96 -4.57 -1.64
CA THR A 118 -4.89 -4.23 -0.69
C THR A 118 -5.05 -4.98 0.64
N LEU A 119 -6.27 -5.09 1.18
CA LEU A 119 -6.50 -5.88 2.41
C LEU A 119 -6.26 -7.37 2.18
N VAL A 120 -6.65 -7.87 1.02
CA VAL A 120 -6.38 -9.27 0.60
C VAL A 120 -4.88 -9.53 0.52
N GLU A 121 -4.10 -8.61 -0.03
CA GLU A 121 -2.66 -8.78 -0.08
C GLU A 121 -2.01 -8.70 1.31
N ILE A 122 -2.42 -7.74 2.13
CA ILE A 122 -1.93 -7.65 3.51
C ILE A 122 -2.27 -8.94 4.27
N TYR A 123 -3.44 -9.54 4.04
CA TYR A 123 -3.81 -10.82 4.66
C TYR A 123 -2.84 -11.95 4.30
N ARG A 124 -2.37 -12.03 3.04
CA ARG A 124 -1.35 -13.02 2.64
C ARG A 124 -0.07 -12.90 3.47
N HIS A 125 0.30 -11.68 3.87
CA HIS A 125 1.50 -11.41 4.66
C HIS A 125 1.29 -11.45 6.18
N VAL A 126 0.09 -11.17 6.68
CA VAL A 126 -0.20 -10.98 8.11
C VAL A 126 -1.03 -12.12 8.71
N GLY A 127 -1.88 -12.75 7.92
CA GLY A 127 -2.76 -13.84 8.31
C GLY A 127 -3.90 -13.42 9.24
N GLU A 128 -4.30 -14.35 10.12
CA GLU A 128 -5.45 -14.23 11.03
C GLU A 128 -5.38 -13.00 11.96
N ARG A 129 -4.17 -12.50 12.25
CA ARG A 129 -3.99 -11.25 13.02
C ARG A 129 -4.71 -10.07 12.36
N LEU A 130 -4.66 -9.96 11.02
CA LEU A 130 -5.40 -8.92 10.30
C LEU A 130 -6.91 -9.12 10.45
N ARG A 131 -7.41 -10.36 10.29
CA ARG A 131 -8.83 -10.67 10.46
C ARG A 131 -9.33 -10.25 11.84
N GLN A 132 -8.58 -10.56 12.90
CA GLN A 132 -8.92 -10.16 14.27
C GLN A 132 -8.91 -8.65 14.46
N ASP A 133 -7.91 -7.95 13.91
CA ASP A 133 -7.81 -6.50 14.00
C ASP A 133 -8.94 -5.78 13.24
N LEU A 134 -9.35 -6.27 12.07
CA LEU A 134 -10.50 -5.72 11.32
C LEU A 134 -11.81 -5.91 12.08
N ASN A 135 -12.00 -7.05 12.77
CA ASN A 135 -13.20 -7.30 13.56
C ASN A 135 -13.26 -6.49 14.86
N LYS A 136 -12.11 -6.18 15.48
CA LYS A 136 -12.05 -5.54 16.81
C LYS A 136 -11.76 -4.04 16.77
N LYS A 137 -10.87 -3.59 15.89
CA LYS A 137 -10.28 -2.23 15.92
C LYS A 137 -10.68 -1.37 14.71
N HIS A 138 -10.88 -2.00 13.56
CA HIS A 138 -11.09 -1.28 12.29
C HIS A 138 -12.32 -1.84 11.56
N PRO A 139 -13.54 -1.51 12.04
CA PRO A 139 -14.76 -2.13 11.56
C PRO A 139 -14.96 -1.87 10.07
N VAL A 140 -14.93 -2.95 9.29
CA VAL A 140 -15.22 -2.96 7.86
C VAL A 140 -16.73 -2.79 7.65
N PRO A 141 -17.18 -2.05 6.62
CA PRO A 141 -18.61 -1.92 6.32
C PRO A 141 -19.31 -3.29 6.23
N PRO A 142 -20.48 -3.48 6.87
CA PRO A 142 -21.16 -4.79 6.91
C PRO A 142 -21.47 -5.37 5.52
N SER A 143 -21.67 -4.52 4.51
CA SER A 143 -21.90 -4.95 3.13
C SER A 143 -20.67 -5.50 2.41
N LYS A 144 -19.46 -5.24 2.93
CA LYS A 144 -18.18 -5.67 2.36
C LYS A 144 -17.52 -6.78 3.15
N LEU A 145 -17.83 -6.87 4.44
CA LEU A 145 -17.24 -7.82 5.36
C LEU A 145 -17.39 -9.29 4.92
N PRO A 146 -18.58 -9.79 4.50
CA PRO A 146 -18.73 -11.20 4.11
C PRO A 146 -17.83 -11.59 2.93
N ALA A 147 -17.77 -10.74 1.90
CA ALA A 147 -16.93 -10.97 0.72
C ALA A 147 -15.44 -10.96 1.08
N LEU A 148 -15.01 -10.04 1.95
CA LEU A 148 -13.62 -9.97 2.40
C LEU A 148 -13.25 -11.21 3.22
N MET A 149 -14.13 -11.65 4.12
CA MET A 149 -13.90 -12.85 4.94
C MET A 149 -13.83 -14.12 4.07
N SER A 150 -14.74 -14.29 3.10
CA SER A 150 -14.69 -15.39 2.13
C SER A 150 -13.36 -15.44 1.39
N ARG A 151 -12.87 -14.29 0.90
CA ARG A 151 -11.56 -14.22 0.23
C ARG A 151 -10.39 -14.58 1.13
N PHE A 152 -10.45 -14.25 2.42
CA PHE A 152 -9.44 -14.65 3.38
C PHE A 152 -9.46 -16.16 3.64
N ASP A 153 -10.65 -16.78 3.71
CA ASP A 153 -10.78 -18.23 3.86
C ASP A 153 -10.25 -18.96 2.63
N GLU A 154 -10.62 -18.53 1.42
CA GLU A 154 -10.10 -19.06 0.15
C GLU A 154 -8.57 -19.05 0.10
N ILE A 155 -7.94 -17.90 0.42
CA ILE A 155 -6.47 -17.80 0.44
C ILE A 155 -5.84 -18.77 1.45
N ARG A 156 -6.47 -18.95 2.61
CA ARG A 156 -5.96 -19.87 3.62
C ARG A 156 -6.07 -21.32 3.17
N GLU A 157 -7.20 -21.70 2.58
CA GLU A 157 -7.44 -23.05 2.06
C GLU A 157 -6.53 -23.40 0.87
N GLU A 158 -6.23 -22.42 0.01
CA GLU A 158 -5.30 -22.56 -1.11
C GLU A 158 -3.82 -22.59 -0.66
N GLY A 159 -3.53 -22.39 0.63
CA GLY A 159 -2.16 -22.27 1.12
C GLY A 159 -1.44 -21.00 0.62
N GLY A 160 -2.20 -19.95 0.27
CA GLY A 160 -1.69 -18.68 -0.25
C GLY A 160 -1.14 -17.72 0.82
N LEU A 161 -1.02 -18.16 2.07
CA LEU A 161 -0.36 -17.39 3.13
C LEU A 161 1.17 -17.48 2.97
N LEU A 162 1.83 -16.34 3.14
CA LEU A 162 3.29 -16.24 3.08
C LEU A 162 3.91 -16.63 4.42
N PRO A 163 5.20 -17.04 4.45
CA PRO A 163 5.88 -17.39 5.70
C PRO A 163 5.80 -16.30 6.78
N SER A 164 5.78 -15.03 6.38
CA SER A 164 5.61 -13.87 7.26
C SER A 164 4.30 -13.89 8.07
N ALA A 165 3.25 -14.49 7.53
CA ALA A 165 1.96 -14.65 8.21
C ALA A 165 1.99 -15.74 9.28
N LEU A 166 2.82 -16.78 9.08
CA LEU A 166 2.91 -17.97 9.94
C LEU A 166 3.88 -17.76 11.11
N SER A 167 4.88 -16.90 10.94
CA SER A 167 5.89 -16.59 11.97
C SER A 167 5.36 -15.80 13.18
N GLY A 168 4.07 -15.46 13.22
CA GLY A 168 3.45 -14.69 14.32
C GLY A 168 2.81 -15.51 15.45
N ASP A 169 2.79 -16.85 15.33
CA ASP A 169 2.17 -17.76 16.32
C ASP A 169 3.17 -18.30 17.37
N GLY A 170 4.38 -17.75 17.41
CA GLY A 170 5.45 -18.21 18.30
C GLY A 170 6.23 -17.08 18.93
N GLU A 171 5.59 -16.29 19.78
CA GLU A 171 6.19 -15.55 20.91
C GLU A 171 5.13 -15.27 21.99
#